data_AF-A0A317NI34-F1
#
_entry.id   AF-A0A317NI34-F1
#
_cell.length_a   1.000
_cell.length_b   1.000
_cell.length_c   1.000
_cell.angle_alpha   90.00
_cell.angle_beta   90.00
_cell.angle_gamma   90.00
#
_symmetry.space_group_name_H-M   'P 1'
#
loop_
_entity.id
_entity.type
_entity.pdbx_description
1 polymer ?
#
loop_
_entity_poly.entity_id
_entity_poly.type
_entity_poly.pdbx_seq_one_letter_code
_entity_poly.pdbx_strand_id
1 'polypeptide(L)'
;MSRISRALQALLDGLRGDGIPGAARVAGHPLSRRAEGLRSVVSITRDADRLSGQPMKQSFVGPGSPAVQYVIDRRSAELRLDTQAHNALESSLFIDEPIHRIALLSRDGHPELALGKLKWAGYLDARAYARQYGNRNLTVPFMSELQQRLTQFAPAESAGTASGRPRSIILDPLTTEERRAVASNPYLAHLREGSIGVPPGKEAIAHRLSESRALNRELRGLARWYNDAFDLMREQQSLRVRNGIDPYRLAAELQQRHSSINPWGDDCSSRMLMNWSLERSGLPPSAPPDFSRAIVSTTGQWADAVRTGSEAFGERATRLSQLEFPADPIEVFGMQREYETYRARGLETDFAHGVNFDIEACRDLMKLLREG
;
A
#
# COMPACT_ATOMS: atom_id res chain seq x y z
N MET A 1 -33.44 17.68 -10.30
CA MET A 1 -32.16 17.21 -9.71
C MET A 1 -31.19 16.88 -10.84
N SER A 2 -30.04 17.58 -10.90
CA SER A 2 -29.03 17.38 -11.94
C SER A 2 -28.41 15.97 -11.83
N ARG A 3 -27.88 15.43 -12.95
CA ARG A 3 -27.14 14.15 -12.95
C ARG A 3 -25.98 14.15 -11.93
N ILE A 4 -25.40 15.32 -11.68
CA ILE A 4 -24.31 15.56 -10.72
C ILE A 4 -24.78 15.32 -9.27
N SER A 5 -26.00 15.74 -8.92
CA SER A 5 -26.55 15.52 -7.58
C SER A 5 -26.79 14.04 -7.26
N ARG A 6 -27.00 13.18 -8.28
CA ARG A 6 -27.19 11.73 -8.08
C ARG A 6 -25.88 10.98 -7.91
N ALA A 7 -24.82 11.36 -8.62
CA ALA A 7 -23.50 10.76 -8.44
C ALA A 7 -22.91 11.09 -7.06
N LEU A 8 -23.10 12.34 -6.61
CA LEU A 8 -22.65 12.78 -5.29
C LEU A 8 -23.46 12.13 -4.16
N GLN A 9 -24.77 11.95 -4.35
CA GLN A 9 -25.61 11.22 -3.41
C GLN A 9 -25.25 9.73 -3.35
N ALA A 10 -24.99 9.07 -4.48
CA ALA A 10 -24.56 7.67 -4.50
C ALA A 10 -23.18 7.47 -3.82
N LEU A 11 -22.28 8.44 -3.93
CA LEU A 11 -20.98 8.46 -3.25
C LEU A 11 -21.14 8.66 -1.73
N LEU A 12 -22.02 9.56 -1.30
CA LEU A 12 -22.36 9.77 0.11
C LEU A 12 -23.14 8.59 0.72
N ASP A 13 -24.00 7.94 -0.05
CA ASP A 13 -24.78 6.77 0.36
C ASP A 13 -23.88 5.52 0.46
N GLY A 14 -22.88 5.39 -0.42
CA GLY A 14 -21.86 4.33 -0.34
C GLY A 14 -20.91 4.48 0.86
N LEU A 15 -20.68 5.71 1.35
CA LEU A 15 -19.88 6.00 2.54
C LEU A 15 -20.64 5.75 3.86
N ARG A 16 -21.97 5.53 3.82
CA ARG A 16 -22.84 5.34 4.99
C ARG A 16 -23.18 3.88 5.33
N GLY A 17 -22.37 2.93 4.88
CA GLY A 17 -22.61 1.49 5.06
C GLY A 17 -22.94 1.06 6.51
N ASP A 18 -24.08 0.39 6.63
CA ASP A 18 -24.80 -0.12 7.81
C ASP A 18 -24.02 -0.32 9.12
N GLY A 19 -24.39 0.48 10.12
CA GLY A 19 -23.97 0.33 11.51
C GLY A 19 -24.50 -0.95 12.15
N ILE A 20 -23.59 -1.67 12.82
CA ILE A 20 -23.91 -2.79 13.72
C ILE A 20 -24.68 -2.23 14.95
N PRO A 21 -25.89 -2.71 15.28
CA PRO A 21 -26.62 -2.24 16.45
C PRO A 21 -26.21 -3.03 17.69
N GLY A 22 -25.76 -2.32 18.73
CA GLY A 22 -25.91 -2.73 20.12
C GLY A 22 -24.61 -2.87 20.94
N ALA A 23 -24.43 -1.97 21.90
CA ALA A 23 -23.91 -2.33 23.23
C ALA A 23 -24.29 -1.24 24.25
N ALA A 24 -24.79 -1.70 25.39
CA ALA A 24 -25.39 -0.91 26.45
C ALA A 24 -24.38 -0.21 27.36
N ARG A 25 -24.88 0.80 28.08
CA ARG A 25 -24.25 1.50 29.22
C ARG A 25 -23.70 0.51 30.27
N VAL A 26 -22.45 0.72 30.70
CA VAL A 26 -22.02 0.44 32.08
C VAL A 26 -21.08 1.56 32.54
N ALA A 27 -21.43 2.17 33.66
CA ALA A 27 -20.64 3.18 34.38
C ALA A 27 -19.60 2.49 35.29
N GLY A 28 -18.44 3.14 35.50
CA GLY A 28 -17.51 2.79 36.58
C GLY A 28 -16.04 3.13 36.31
N HIS A 29 -15.63 4.33 36.70
CA HIS A 29 -14.26 4.64 37.16
C HIS A 29 -14.19 4.29 38.68
N PRO A 30 -13.03 4.09 39.37
CA PRO A 30 -11.74 4.73 39.06
C PRO A 30 -10.43 3.93 39.26
N LEU A 31 -9.38 4.45 38.58
CA LEU A 31 -7.98 4.61 38.99
C LEU A 31 -7.37 3.60 39.99
N SER A 32 -6.45 2.76 39.51
CA SER A 32 -5.09 2.54 40.07
C SER A 32 -4.47 1.27 39.49
N ARG A 33 -3.33 1.42 38.79
CA ARG A 33 -2.22 0.45 38.59
C ARG A 33 -1.43 0.84 37.34
N ARG A 34 -0.60 1.87 37.48
CA ARG A 34 0.36 2.31 36.47
C ARG A 34 1.76 2.04 37.03
N ALA A 35 2.20 0.78 37.00
CA ALA A 35 3.59 0.41 37.31
C ALA A 35 4.01 -1.00 36.85
N GLU A 36 3.10 -1.96 36.62
CA GLU A 36 3.49 -3.37 36.35
C GLU A 36 3.39 -3.79 34.88
N GLY A 37 2.79 -2.98 33.99
CA GLY A 37 2.59 -3.34 32.57
C GLY A 37 3.82 -3.20 31.66
N LEU A 38 4.90 -2.56 32.09
CA LEU A 38 6.04 -2.23 31.22
C LEU A 38 7.11 -3.33 31.13
N ARG A 39 7.11 -4.34 32.02
CA ARG A 39 8.04 -5.48 31.92
C ARG A 39 7.53 -6.62 31.02
N SER A 40 6.22 -6.70 30.77
CA SER A 40 5.61 -7.71 29.88
C SER A 40 5.64 -7.35 28.39
N VAL A 41 5.87 -6.08 28.03
CA VAL A 41 5.91 -5.63 26.63
C VAL A 41 7.33 -5.78 26.04
N VAL A 42 8.35 -5.81 26.89
CA VAL A 42 9.76 -5.98 26.48
C VAL A 42 10.07 -7.44 26.08
N SER A 43 9.36 -8.43 26.61
CA SER A 43 9.50 -9.84 26.17
C SER A 43 8.89 -10.12 24.79
N ILE A 44 7.96 -9.28 24.30
CA ILE A 44 7.35 -9.44 22.97
C ILE A 44 8.28 -8.99 21.83
N THR A 45 9.34 -8.23 22.14
CA THR A 45 10.24 -7.67 21.11
C THR A 45 11.65 -8.26 21.10
N ARG A 46 11.97 -9.25 21.94
CA ARG A 46 13.34 -9.83 22.04
C ARG A 46 13.48 -11.35 21.94
N ASP A 47 12.42 -12.16 21.96
CA ASP A 47 12.54 -13.64 21.77
C ASP A 47 12.40 -14.08 20.30
N ALA A 48 13.00 -13.32 19.37
CA ALA A 48 13.07 -13.68 17.95
C ALA A 48 14.34 -14.47 17.56
N ASP A 49 15.24 -14.71 18.52
CA ASP A 49 16.36 -15.65 18.34
C ASP A 49 16.11 -16.92 19.17
N ARG A 50 15.58 -17.93 18.46
CA ARG A 50 15.55 -19.39 18.78
C ARG A 50 14.45 -19.95 19.70
N LEU A 51 13.82 -21.00 19.12
CA LEU A 51 13.16 -22.19 19.70
C LEU A 51 11.70 -22.07 20.14
N SER A 52 10.79 -22.44 19.24
CA SER A 52 9.97 -23.68 19.33
C SER A 52 8.72 -23.56 18.45
N GLY A 53 8.43 -24.60 17.69
CA GLY A 53 7.35 -24.65 16.70
C GLY A 53 5.95 -24.81 17.32
N GLN A 54 5.49 -23.85 18.11
CA GLN A 54 4.06 -23.70 18.41
C GLN A 54 3.55 -22.35 17.90
N PRO A 55 2.46 -22.32 17.10
CA PRO A 55 1.84 -21.06 16.72
C PRO A 55 1.26 -20.41 17.98
N MET A 56 1.85 -19.30 18.41
CA MET A 56 1.25 -18.44 19.43
C MET A 56 -0.17 -18.09 18.98
N LYS A 57 -1.16 -18.32 19.86
CA LYS A 57 -2.49 -17.74 19.70
C LYS A 57 -2.31 -16.23 19.73
N GLN A 58 -2.29 -15.59 18.56
CA GLN A 58 -2.31 -14.14 18.46
C GLN A 58 -3.62 -13.65 19.07
N SER A 59 -3.55 -13.14 20.30
CA SER A 59 -4.65 -12.40 20.91
C SER A 59 -4.98 -11.23 20.00
N PHE A 60 -6.25 -11.08 19.61
CA PHE A 60 -6.69 -10.01 18.72
C PHE A 60 -6.26 -8.65 19.27
N VAL A 61 -5.39 -7.96 18.51
CA VAL A 61 -4.90 -6.63 18.87
C VAL A 61 -5.83 -5.61 18.21
N GLY A 62 -6.72 -5.00 19.00
CA GLY A 62 -7.61 -3.96 18.51
C GLY A 62 -6.87 -2.68 18.10
N PRO A 63 -7.47 -1.80 17.28
CA PRO A 63 -6.86 -0.55 16.81
C PRO A 63 -6.52 0.44 17.92
N GLY A 64 -7.17 0.34 19.09
CA GLY A 64 -6.85 1.12 20.29
C GLY A 64 -5.76 0.51 21.19
N SER A 65 -5.11 -0.57 20.76
CA SER A 65 -4.08 -1.22 21.57
C SER A 65 -2.85 -0.32 21.75
N PRO A 66 -2.32 -0.18 22.97
CA PRO A 66 -1.05 0.52 23.22
C PRO A 66 0.12 -0.03 22.40
N ALA A 67 0.08 -1.31 22.01
CA ALA A 67 1.12 -1.92 21.19
C ALA A 67 1.14 -1.34 19.75
N VAL A 68 -0.03 -1.08 19.17
CA VAL A 68 -0.15 -0.51 17.82
C VAL A 68 0.36 0.93 17.82
N GLN A 69 -0.06 1.73 18.81
CA GLN A 69 0.42 3.10 18.95
C GLN A 69 1.93 3.16 19.19
N TYR A 70 2.47 2.27 20.04
CA TYR A 70 3.91 2.18 20.27
C TYR A 70 4.70 1.91 18.99
N VAL A 71 4.20 1.02 18.11
CA VAL A 71 4.84 0.74 16.83
C VAL A 71 4.77 1.95 15.90
N ILE A 72 3.61 2.62 15.81
CA ILE A 72 3.48 3.86 15.02
C ILE A 72 4.48 4.90 15.52
N ASP A 73 4.48 5.22 16.81
CA ASP A 73 5.34 6.27 17.38
C ASP A 73 6.83 5.95 17.14
N ARG A 74 7.24 4.70 17.43
CA ARG A 74 8.63 4.27 17.26
C ARG A 74 9.08 4.31 15.81
N ARG A 75 8.26 3.80 14.88
CA ARG A 75 8.63 3.71 13.47
C ARG A 75 8.50 5.03 12.74
N SER A 76 7.55 5.89 13.11
CA SER A 76 7.50 7.28 12.65
C SER A 76 8.76 8.03 13.05
N ALA A 77 9.22 7.92 14.30
CA ALA A 77 10.47 8.55 14.73
C ALA A 77 11.70 8.00 13.96
N GLU A 78 11.78 6.69 13.75
CA GLU A 78 12.86 6.07 12.96
C GLU A 78 12.88 6.53 11.50
N LEU A 79 11.69 6.69 10.90
CA LEU A 79 11.50 7.14 9.53
C LEU A 79 11.50 8.67 9.38
N ARG A 80 11.64 9.42 10.49
CA ARG A 80 11.60 10.90 10.56
C ARG A 80 10.28 11.49 10.05
N LEU A 81 9.17 10.89 10.47
CA LEU A 81 7.82 11.34 10.13
C LEU A 81 7.30 12.32 11.20
N ASP A 82 8.00 13.44 11.33
CA ASP A 82 7.87 14.35 12.48
C ASP A 82 6.66 15.29 12.39
N THR A 83 6.05 15.42 11.21
CA THR A 83 4.88 16.28 10.98
C THR A 83 3.81 15.57 10.18
N GLN A 84 2.61 16.16 10.13
CA GLN A 84 1.52 15.69 9.29
C GLN A 84 1.92 15.65 7.80
N ALA A 85 2.69 16.62 7.31
CA ALA A 85 3.17 16.62 5.94
C ALA A 85 4.17 15.49 5.63
N HIS A 86 5.03 15.12 6.59
CA HIS A 86 5.89 13.94 6.43
C HIS A 86 5.07 12.65 6.40
N ASN A 87 4.08 12.50 7.29
CA ASN A 87 3.16 11.35 7.27
C ASN A 87 2.34 11.28 5.98
N ALA A 88 1.86 12.42 5.47
CA ALA A 88 1.16 12.52 4.20
C ALA A 88 2.06 12.09 3.02
N LEU A 89 3.31 12.57 2.99
CA LEU A 89 4.26 12.18 1.95
C LEU A 89 4.53 10.67 1.99
N GLU A 90 4.87 10.11 3.15
CA GLU A 90 5.18 8.67 3.28
C GLU A 90 3.95 7.80 2.96
N SER A 91 2.76 8.17 3.44
CA SER A 91 1.54 7.41 3.17
C SER A 91 1.13 7.39 1.69
N SER A 92 1.61 8.32 0.86
CA SER A 92 1.41 8.27 -0.59
C SER A 92 2.11 7.08 -1.27
N LEU A 93 3.13 6.49 -0.62
CA LEU A 93 3.78 5.25 -1.08
C LEU A 93 2.96 4.00 -0.78
N PHE A 94 1.93 4.12 0.05
CA PHE A 94 1.12 3.02 0.56
C PHE A 94 -0.28 3.02 -0.03
N ILE A 95 -0.87 4.20 -0.19
CA ILE A 95 -2.27 4.40 -0.54
C ILE A 95 -2.36 4.88 -1.99
N ASP A 96 -3.28 4.30 -2.76
CA ASP A 96 -3.56 4.72 -4.14
C ASP A 96 -3.94 6.22 -4.19
N GLU A 97 -3.39 6.94 -5.16
CA GLU A 97 -3.40 8.41 -5.18
C GLU A 97 -4.81 9.03 -5.08
N PRO A 98 -5.86 8.54 -5.76
CA PRO A 98 -7.20 9.12 -5.61
C PRO A 98 -7.71 9.07 -4.16
N ILE A 99 -7.48 7.95 -3.47
CA ILE A 99 -7.90 7.75 -2.08
C ILE A 99 -7.08 8.67 -1.17
N HIS A 100 -5.76 8.69 -1.37
CA HIS A 100 -4.83 9.52 -0.60
C HIS A 100 -5.16 11.01 -0.69
N ARG A 101 -5.40 11.50 -1.91
CA ARG A 101 -5.73 12.90 -2.17
C ARG A 101 -7.08 13.30 -1.55
N ILE A 102 -8.11 12.47 -1.65
CA ILE A 102 -9.39 12.77 -1.00
C ILE A 102 -9.24 12.77 0.53
N ALA A 103 -8.46 11.84 1.08
CA ALA A 103 -8.19 11.81 2.52
C ALA A 103 -7.44 13.07 3.00
N LEU A 104 -6.52 13.61 2.19
CA LEU A 104 -5.85 14.88 2.45
C LEU A 104 -6.83 16.07 2.49
N LEU A 105 -7.82 16.10 1.59
CA LEU A 105 -8.83 17.17 1.54
C LEU A 105 -9.87 17.07 2.65
N SER A 106 -9.99 15.90 3.28
CA SER A 106 -10.95 15.65 4.36
C SER A 106 -10.65 16.51 5.60
N ARG A 107 -11.66 16.69 6.44
CA ARG A 107 -11.58 17.53 7.64
C ARG A 107 -10.45 17.15 8.60
N ASP A 108 -10.15 15.85 8.70
CA ASP A 108 -9.15 15.33 9.62
C ASP A 108 -7.73 15.38 9.03
N GLY A 109 -7.58 15.44 7.70
CA GLY A 109 -6.28 15.61 7.04
C GLY A 109 -5.26 14.49 7.32
N HIS A 110 -5.70 13.31 7.75
CA HIS A 110 -4.84 12.17 8.12
C HIS A 110 -4.88 11.06 7.06
N PRO A 111 -4.29 11.26 5.87
CA PRO A 111 -4.33 10.27 4.80
C PRO A 111 -3.70 8.94 5.22
N GLU A 112 -2.68 8.95 6.09
CA GLU A 112 -2.03 7.75 6.61
C GLU A 112 -2.99 6.80 7.35
N LEU A 113 -4.10 7.34 7.87
CA LEU A 113 -5.14 6.58 8.56
C LEU A 113 -6.30 6.16 7.66
N ALA A 114 -6.25 6.46 6.35
CA ALA A 114 -7.26 6.06 5.38
C ALA A 114 -7.58 4.57 5.46
N LEU A 115 -6.53 3.73 5.52
CA LEU A 115 -6.65 2.28 5.62
C LEU A 115 -6.69 1.77 7.08
N GLY A 116 -6.72 2.69 8.05
CA GLY A 116 -6.81 2.40 9.48
C GLY A 116 -5.46 2.20 10.18
N LYS A 117 -5.45 2.42 11.50
CA LYS A 117 -4.24 2.38 12.35
C LYS A 117 -3.47 1.07 12.30
N LEU A 118 -4.17 -0.07 12.20
CA LEU A 118 -3.53 -1.39 12.16
C LEU A 118 -2.69 -1.56 10.88
N LYS A 119 -3.25 -1.19 9.72
CA LYS A 119 -2.55 -1.24 8.44
C LYS A 119 -1.40 -0.25 8.38
N TRP A 120 -1.60 0.96 8.93
CA TRP A 120 -0.54 1.95 9.03
C TRP A 120 0.65 1.48 9.89
N ALA A 121 0.38 0.88 11.06
CA ALA A 121 1.41 0.31 11.92
C ALA A 121 2.19 -0.81 11.23
N GLY A 122 1.48 -1.72 10.53
CA GLY A 122 2.11 -2.80 9.76
C GLY A 122 2.97 -2.28 8.61
N TYR A 123 2.48 -1.27 7.89
CA TYR A 123 3.23 -0.58 6.85
C TYR A 123 4.51 0.05 7.41
N LEU A 124 4.43 0.86 8.48
CA LEU A 124 5.59 1.55 9.05
C LEU A 124 6.67 0.56 9.53
N ASP A 125 6.27 -0.56 10.13
CA ASP A 125 7.20 -1.58 10.58
C ASP A 125 7.91 -2.28 9.41
N ALA A 126 7.16 -2.64 8.36
CA ALA A 126 7.72 -3.20 7.13
C ALA A 126 8.63 -2.21 6.39
N ARG A 127 8.24 -0.93 6.38
CA ARG A 127 8.97 0.16 5.73
C ARG A 127 10.32 0.42 6.38
N ALA A 128 10.35 0.49 7.71
CA ALA A 128 11.59 0.61 8.49
C ALA A 128 12.50 -0.60 8.26
N TYR A 129 11.94 -1.82 8.27
CA TYR A 129 12.69 -3.04 7.98
C TYR A 129 13.29 -3.05 6.56
N ALA A 130 12.53 -2.60 5.54
CA ALA A 130 13.02 -2.50 4.17
C ALA A 130 14.21 -1.53 4.05
N ARG A 131 14.15 -0.34 4.68
CA ARG A 131 15.26 0.62 4.69
C ARG A 131 16.50 0.06 5.42
N GLN A 132 16.31 -0.64 6.54
CA GLN A 132 17.40 -1.31 7.26
C GLN A 132 18.06 -2.44 6.45
N TYR A 133 17.29 -3.14 5.62
CA TYR A 133 17.82 -4.17 4.73
C TYR A 133 18.79 -3.58 3.69
N GLY A 134 18.54 -2.34 3.26
CA GLY A 134 19.45 -1.53 2.45
C GLY A 134 19.83 -2.23 1.14
N ASN A 135 21.13 -2.27 0.84
CA ASN A 135 21.64 -2.71 -0.46
C ASN A 135 21.89 -4.22 -0.61
N ARG A 136 21.40 -5.03 0.33
CA ARG A 136 21.55 -6.50 0.32
C ARG A 136 20.80 -7.13 -0.86
N ASN A 137 21.12 -8.38 -1.19
CA ASN A 137 20.45 -9.10 -2.26
C ASN A 137 19.00 -9.44 -1.91
N LEU A 138 18.10 -9.48 -2.90
CA LEU A 138 16.74 -9.95 -2.71
C LEU A 138 16.76 -11.43 -2.32
N THR A 139 16.04 -11.79 -1.27
CA THR A 139 15.92 -13.18 -0.78
C THR A 139 14.49 -13.51 -0.41
N VAL A 140 14.13 -14.80 -0.43
CA VAL A 140 12.79 -15.24 0.03
C VAL A 140 12.56 -14.88 1.51
N PRO A 141 13.50 -15.11 2.45
CA PRO A 141 13.36 -14.65 3.83
C PRO A 141 13.05 -13.15 3.96
N PHE A 142 13.70 -12.29 3.16
CA PHE A 142 13.40 -10.85 3.17
C PHE A 142 11.96 -10.56 2.74
N MET A 143 11.49 -11.17 1.63
CA MET A 143 10.12 -11.00 1.16
C MET A 143 9.08 -11.53 2.17
N SER A 144 9.34 -12.68 2.80
CA SER A 144 8.47 -13.25 3.82
C SER A 144 8.39 -12.38 5.09
N GLU A 145 9.53 -11.86 5.56
CA GLU A 145 9.57 -10.98 6.73
C GLU A 145 8.84 -9.66 6.46
N LEU A 146 8.98 -9.08 5.25
CA LEU A 146 8.20 -7.91 4.84
C LEU A 146 6.69 -8.18 4.94
N GLN A 147 6.22 -9.30 4.39
CA GLN A 147 4.81 -9.66 4.48
C GLN A 147 4.34 -9.87 5.92
N GLN A 148 5.15 -10.54 6.73
CA GLN A 148 4.83 -10.77 8.14
C GLN A 148 4.62 -9.45 8.87
N ARG A 149 5.52 -8.46 8.67
CA ARG A 149 5.39 -7.14 9.30
C ARG A 149 4.18 -6.36 8.81
N LEU A 150 3.87 -6.43 7.51
CA LEU A 150 2.67 -5.82 6.93
C LEU A 150 1.38 -6.37 7.54
N THR A 151 1.36 -7.67 7.86
CA THR A 151 0.14 -8.39 8.27
C THR A 151 0.08 -8.75 9.75
N GLN A 152 1.09 -8.39 10.56
CA GLN A 152 1.17 -8.76 11.98
C GLN A 152 -0.01 -8.24 12.82
N PHE A 153 -0.67 -7.17 12.36
CA PHE A 153 -1.85 -6.58 13.01
C PHE A 153 -3.16 -6.87 12.27
N ALA A 154 -3.10 -7.59 11.15
CA ALA A 154 -4.29 -7.99 10.42
C ALA A 154 -4.95 -9.22 11.09
N PRO A 155 -6.27 -9.42 10.94
CA PRO A 155 -6.92 -10.66 11.37
C PRO A 155 -6.19 -11.88 10.80
N ALA A 156 -6.13 -12.99 11.56
CA ALA A 156 -5.33 -14.17 11.24
C ALA A 156 -5.57 -14.77 9.83
N GLU A 157 -6.74 -14.55 9.23
CA GLU A 157 -7.04 -14.93 7.85
C GLU A 157 -6.17 -14.21 6.80
N SER A 158 -5.50 -13.13 7.19
CA SER A 158 -4.58 -12.32 6.38
C SER A 158 -3.11 -12.52 6.75
N ALA A 159 -2.78 -13.32 7.77
CA ALA A 159 -1.43 -13.39 8.34
C ALA A 159 -0.53 -14.41 7.63
N GLY A 160 0.35 -13.90 6.76
CA GLY A 160 1.72 -14.43 6.51
C GLY A 160 1.92 -15.82 5.88
N THR A 161 0.96 -16.72 5.88
CA THR A 161 1.11 -18.01 5.18
C THR A 161 0.76 -17.87 3.72
N ALA A 162 1.68 -18.29 2.84
CA ALA A 162 1.43 -18.42 1.42
C ALA A 162 0.32 -19.44 1.19
N SER A 163 -0.92 -18.96 1.18
CA SER A 163 -2.12 -19.78 1.18
C SER A 163 -2.60 -19.92 -0.26
N GLY A 164 -2.70 -21.17 -0.71
CA GLY A 164 -3.06 -21.52 -2.07
C GLY A 164 -4.52 -21.29 -2.45
N ARG A 165 -5.20 -20.33 -1.86
CA ARG A 165 -6.57 -20.05 -2.26
C ARG A 165 -6.53 -19.27 -3.57
N PRO A 166 -7.18 -19.75 -4.64
CA PRO A 166 -7.34 -18.97 -5.85
C PRO A 166 -7.97 -17.62 -5.47
N ARG A 167 -7.29 -16.53 -5.81
CA ARG A 167 -7.81 -15.17 -5.64
C ARG A 167 -8.06 -14.59 -7.01
N SER A 168 -9.20 -13.92 -7.15
CA SER A 168 -9.54 -13.13 -8.31
C SER A 168 -9.69 -11.67 -7.94
N ILE A 169 -9.13 -10.78 -8.76
CA ILE A 169 -9.33 -9.33 -8.65
C ILE A 169 -10.44 -8.98 -9.62
N ILE A 170 -11.54 -8.39 -9.13
CA ILE A 170 -12.64 -7.88 -9.96
C ILE A 170 -12.27 -6.47 -10.40
N LEU A 171 -12.38 -6.21 -11.70
CA LEU A 171 -11.97 -4.98 -12.33
C LEU A 171 -13.08 -4.46 -13.24
N ASP A 172 -13.02 -3.17 -13.54
CA ASP A 172 -13.71 -2.64 -14.70
C ASP A 172 -13.23 -3.31 -16.00
N PRO A 173 -14.03 -3.23 -17.08
CA PRO A 173 -13.68 -3.86 -18.34
C PRO A 173 -12.28 -3.45 -18.80
N LEU A 174 -11.42 -4.45 -19.02
CA LEU A 174 -10.05 -4.22 -19.42
C LEU A 174 -9.99 -3.68 -20.86
N THR A 175 -8.94 -2.92 -21.17
CA THR A 175 -8.63 -2.56 -22.55
C THR A 175 -8.13 -3.79 -23.33
N THR A 176 -8.10 -3.71 -24.66
CA THR A 176 -7.56 -4.80 -25.49
C THR A 176 -6.09 -5.08 -25.20
N GLU A 177 -5.32 -4.05 -24.87
CA GLU A 177 -3.90 -4.19 -24.55
C GLU A 177 -3.69 -4.81 -23.17
N GLU A 178 -4.50 -4.42 -22.17
CA GLU A 178 -4.50 -5.04 -20.85
C GLU A 178 -4.87 -6.53 -20.92
N ARG A 179 -5.89 -6.89 -21.70
CA ARG A 179 -6.24 -8.30 -21.92
C ARG A 179 -5.08 -9.09 -22.53
N ARG A 180 -4.31 -8.50 -23.45
CA ARG A 180 -3.11 -9.13 -24.02
C ARG A 180 -1.99 -9.27 -22.98
N ALA A 181 -1.76 -8.24 -22.17
CA ALA A 181 -0.77 -8.29 -21.09
C ALA A 181 -1.09 -9.43 -20.12
N VAL A 182 -2.34 -9.53 -19.65
CA VAL A 182 -2.81 -10.62 -18.76
C VAL A 182 -2.67 -11.98 -19.45
N ALA A 183 -3.09 -12.10 -20.72
CA ALA A 183 -2.99 -13.36 -21.46
C ALA A 183 -1.55 -13.85 -21.67
N SER A 184 -0.58 -12.93 -21.77
CA SER A 184 0.85 -13.26 -21.91
C SER A 184 1.52 -13.64 -20.59
N ASN A 185 0.86 -13.41 -19.45
CA ASN A 185 1.44 -13.67 -18.14
C ASN A 185 1.17 -15.12 -17.69
N PRO A 186 2.20 -15.95 -17.48
CA PRO A 186 2.02 -17.37 -17.16
C PRO A 186 1.40 -17.64 -15.79
N TYR A 187 1.33 -16.62 -14.92
CA TYR A 187 0.79 -16.74 -13.56
C TYR A 187 -0.67 -16.29 -13.46
N LEU A 188 -1.26 -15.76 -14.54
CA LEU A 188 -2.57 -15.13 -14.52
C LEU A 188 -3.55 -15.78 -15.51
N ALA A 189 -4.82 -15.77 -15.15
CA ALA A 189 -5.92 -16.16 -15.99
C ALA A 189 -6.94 -15.02 -16.08
N HIS A 190 -7.33 -14.66 -17.31
CA HIS A 190 -8.41 -13.70 -17.54
C HIS A 190 -9.76 -14.41 -17.45
N LEU A 191 -10.63 -13.92 -16.57
CA LEU A 191 -12.02 -14.36 -16.41
C LEU A 191 -12.94 -13.28 -16.97
N ARG A 192 -13.78 -13.64 -17.93
CA ARG A 192 -14.70 -12.71 -18.60
C ARG A 192 -16.01 -12.58 -17.84
N GLU A 193 -16.77 -11.56 -18.17
CA GLU A 193 -18.19 -11.46 -17.80
C GLU A 193 -18.92 -12.79 -18.09
N GLY A 194 -19.74 -13.24 -17.14
CA GLY A 194 -20.42 -14.54 -17.20
C GLY A 194 -19.61 -15.72 -16.64
N SER A 195 -18.33 -15.51 -16.27
CA SER A 195 -17.59 -16.47 -15.46
C SER A 195 -18.18 -16.54 -14.05
N ILE A 196 -18.13 -17.72 -13.42
CA ILE A 196 -18.60 -17.90 -12.04
C ILE A 196 -17.87 -16.93 -11.12
N GLY A 197 -18.63 -16.12 -10.36
CA GLY A 197 -18.10 -15.16 -9.40
C GLY A 197 -17.70 -13.80 -10.01
N VAL A 198 -17.91 -13.57 -11.31
CA VAL A 198 -17.67 -12.27 -11.95
C VAL A 198 -18.99 -11.52 -12.13
N PRO A 199 -19.18 -10.35 -11.50
CA PRO A 199 -20.40 -9.55 -11.65
C PRO A 199 -20.65 -9.09 -13.10
N PRO A 200 -21.90 -8.81 -13.49
CA PRO A 200 -22.21 -8.20 -14.78
C PRO A 200 -21.46 -6.86 -14.99
N GLY A 201 -21.00 -6.63 -16.22
CA GLY A 201 -20.22 -5.45 -16.58
C GLY A 201 -18.81 -5.38 -15.98
N LYS A 202 -18.32 -6.45 -15.34
CA LYS A 202 -16.98 -6.54 -14.77
C LYS A 202 -16.17 -7.66 -15.43
N GLU A 203 -14.86 -7.55 -15.34
CA GLU A 203 -13.93 -8.62 -15.67
C GLU A 203 -13.16 -9.04 -14.41
N ALA A 204 -12.47 -10.17 -14.43
CA ALA A 204 -11.60 -10.55 -13.33
C ALA A 204 -10.29 -11.20 -13.77
N ILE A 205 -9.29 -11.13 -12.90
CA ILE A 205 -7.98 -11.76 -13.09
C ILE A 205 -7.77 -12.74 -11.94
N ALA A 206 -7.60 -14.02 -12.26
CA ALA A 206 -7.31 -15.06 -11.29
C ALA A 206 -5.83 -15.43 -11.28
N HIS A 207 -5.26 -15.60 -10.09
CA HIS A 207 -3.91 -16.14 -9.92
C HIS A 207 -3.91 -17.66 -10.09
N ARG A 208 -2.97 -18.17 -10.89
CA ARG A 208 -2.86 -19.61 -11.18
C ARG A 208 -2.08 -20.38 -10.12
N LEU A 209 -1.18 -19.72 -9.40
CA LEU A 209 -0.35 -20.37 -8.40
C LEU A 209 -1.07 -20.44 -7.06
N SER A 210 -1.18 -21.64 -6.53
CA SER A 210 -1.75 -21.91 -5.21
C SER A 210 -0.81 -22.73 -4.33
N GLU A 211 -0.07 -23.68 -4.90
CA GLU A 211 0.74 -24.60 -4.09
C GLU A 211 1.96 -23.90 -3.47
N SER A 212 2.14 -24.03 -2.15
CA SER A 212 3.26 -23.39 -1.43
C SER A 212 4.64 -23.79 -1.96
N ARG A 213 4.80 -25.02 -2.49
CA ARG A 213 6.05 -25.46 -3.12
C ARG A 213 6.30 -24.74 -4.45
N ALA A 214 5.25 -24.55 -5.26
CA ALA A 214 5.33 -23.80 -6.51
C ALA A 214 5.64 -22.33 -6.22
N LEU A 215 4.89 -21.69 -5.30
CA LEU A 215 5.13 -20.32 -4.86
C LEU A 215 6.57 -20.10 -4.39
N ASN A 216 7.11 -20.97 -3.53
CA ASN A 216 8.50 -20.87 -3.08
C ASN A 216 9.52 -21.01 -4.22
N ARG A 217 9.26 -21.87 -5.21
CA ARG A 217 10.13 -22.01 -6.38
C ARG A 217 10.14 -20.72 -7.21
N GLU A 218 8.96 -20.16 -7.48
CA GLU A 218 8.83 -18.92 -8.24
C GLU A 218 9.45 -17.73 -7.49
N LEU A 219 9.27 -17.62 -6.17
CA LEU A 219 9.92 -16.58 -5.36
C LEU A 219 11.46 -16.68 -5.37
N ARG A 220 12.02 -17.89 -5.34
CA ARG A 220 13.47 -18.08 -5.52
C ARG A 220 13.92 -17.71 -6.93
N GLY A 221 13.10 -18.00 -7.94
CA GLY A 221 13.34 -17.60 -9.33
C GLY A 221 13.35 -16.09 -9.49
N LEU A 222 12.37 -15.40 -8.91
CA LEU A 222 12.26 -13.94 -8.86
C LEU A 222 13.49 -13.32 -8.19
N ALA A 223 13.89 -13.84 -7.02
CA ALA A 223 15.06 -13.37 -6.29
C ALA A 223 16.35 -13.50 -7.11
N ARG A 224 16.58 -14.65 -7.76
CA ARG A 224 17.75 -14.85 -8.63
C ARG A 224 17.74 -13.86 -9.80
N TRP A 225 16.65 -13.84 -10.57
CA TRP A 225 16.51 -12.95 -11.72
C TRP A 225 16.77 -11.48 -11.35
N TYR A 226 16.18 -11.00 -10.25
CA TYR A 226 16.34 -9.61 -9.84
C TYR A 226 17.79 -9.29 -9.46
N ASN A 227 18.44 -10.17 -8.70
CA ASN A 227 19.83 -9.96 -8.30
C ASN A 227 20.76 -9.95 -9.52
N ASP A 228 20.59 -10.90 -10.45
CA ASP A 228 21.39 -10.96 -11.70
C ASP A 228 21.18 -9.69 -12.55
N ALA A 229 19.92 -9.24 -12.70
CA ALA A 229 19.59 -8.03 -13.45
C ALA A 229 20.12 -6.76 -12.77
N PHE A 230 20.10 -6.69 -11.44
CA PHE A 230 20.62 -5.57 -10.67
C PHE A 230 22.14 -5.48 -10.74
N ASP A 231 22.84 -6.61 -10.66
CA ASP A 231 24.30 -6.65 -10.78
C ASP A 231 24.73 -6.23 -12.18
N LEU A 232 24.05 -6.70 -13.23
CA LEU A 232 24.25 -6.27 -14.61
C LEU A 232 23.98 -4.77 -14.79
N MET A 233 22.90 -4.25 -14.19
CA MET A 233 22.58 -2.82 -14.20
C MET A 233 23.72 -2.00 -13.58
N ARG A 234 24.23 -2.40 -12.41
CA ARG A 234 25.34 -1.72 -11.74
C ARG A 234 26.62 -1.75 -12.55
N GLU A 235 26.94 -2.88 -13.16
CA GLU A 235 28.07 -3.01 -14.07
C GLU A 235 27.96 -2.03 -15.25
N GLN A 236 26.80 -2.01 -15.92
CA GLN A 236 26.55 -1.11 -17.05
C GLN A 236 26.60 0.38 -16.66
N GLN A 237 26.09 0.75 -15.48
CA GLN A 237 26.19 2.10 -14.95
C GLN A 237 27.65 2.50 -14.69
N SER A 238 28.45 1.60 -14.13
CA SER A 238 29.88 1.86 -13.90
C SER A 238 30.65 2.07 -15.21
N LEU A 239 30.22 1.40 -16.29
CA LEU A 239 30.78 1.50 -17.63
C LEU A 239 30.17 2.64 -18.48
N ARG A 240 29.25 3.44 -17.94
CA ARG A 240 28.54 4.54 -18.63
C ARG A 240 27.89 4.09 -19.96
N VAL A 241 27.34 2.89 -19.99
CA VAL A 241 26.64 2.36 -21.18
C VAL A 241 25.39 3.20 -21.44
N ARG A 242 25.32 3.87 -22.61
CA ARG A 242 24.22 4.79 -22.97
C ARG A 242 22.82 4.17 -22.92
N ASN A 243 22.71 2.85 -23.06
CA ASN A 243 21.45 2.10 -23.04
C ASN A 243 21.47 0.97 -21.98
N GLY A 244 22.01 1.26 -20.79
CA GLY A 244 22.00 0.33 -19.68
C GLY A 244 20.59 0.01 -19.19
N ILE A 245 20.47 -0.99 -18.31
CA ILE A 245 19.20 -1.33 -17.64
C ILE A 245 18.68 -0.11 -16.90
N ASP A 246 17.43 0.26 -17.19
CA ASP A 246 16.73 1.34 -16.50
C ASP A 246 16.29 0.87 -15.10
N PRO A 247 16.75 1.51 -14.01
CA PRO A 247 16.36 1.15 -12.64
C PRO A 247 14.84 1.25 -12.39
N TYR A 248 14.14 2.17 -13.07
CA TYR A 248 12.68 2.27 -12.98
C TYR A 248 12.00 1.04 -13.58
N ARG A 249 12.48 0.60 -14.75
CA ARG A 249 12.00 -0.62 -15.40
C ARG A 249 12.27 -1.85 -14.54
N LEU A 250 13.44 -1.96 -13.94
CA LEU A 250 13.79 -3.08 -13.06
C LEU A 250 12.88 -3.13 -11.82
N ALA A 251 12.63 -1.99 -11.17
CA ALA A 251 11.72 -1.90 -10.02
C ALA A 251 10.26 -2.21 -10.40
N ALA A 252 9.81 -1.68 -11.53
CA ALA A 252 8.48 -1.94 -12.09
C ALA A 252 8.28 -3.43 -12.37
N GLU A 253 9.24 -4.08 -13.04
CA GLU A 253 9.16 -5.51 -13.36
C GLU A 253 9.25 -6.40 -12.12
N LEU A 254 10.04 -6.02 -11.10
CA LEU A 254 10.06 -6.69 -9.80
C LEU A 254 8.65 -6.70 -9.16
N GLN A 255 7.98 -5.55 -9.13
CA GLN A 255 6.62 -5.46 -8.62
C GLN A 255 5.65 -6.31 -9.43
N GLN A 256 5.63 -6.17 -10.76
CA GLN A 256 4.71 -6.89 -11.62
C GLN A 256 4.86 -8.40 -11.46
N ARG A 257 6.09 -8.92 -11.49
CA ARG A 257 6.35 -10.36 -11.32
C ARG A 257 5.94 -10.83 -9.93
N HIS A 258 6.23 -10.06 -8.87
CA HIS A 258 5.80 -10.39 -7.51
C HIS A 258 4.27 -10.42 -7.37
N SER A 259 3.56 -9.37 -7.82
CA SER A 259 2.10 -9.32 -7.81
C SER A 259 1.48 -10.40 -8.69
N SER A 260 2.14 -10.82 -9.77
CA SER A 260 1.65 -11.91 -10.62
C SER A 260 1.72 -13.27 -9.92
N ILE A 261 2.82 -13.53 -9.21
CA ILE A 261 2.98 -14.73 -8.37
C ILE A 261 1.97 -14.72 -7.23
N ASN A 262 1.67 -13.54 -6.68
CA ASN A 262 0.76 -13.29 -5.56
C ASN A 262 0.90 -14.29 -4.39
N PRO A 263 2.10 -14.40 -3.80
CA PRO A 263 2.39 -15.43 -2.81
C PRO A 263 1.52 -15.35 -1.55
N TRP A 264 1.02 -14.16 -1.17
CA TRP A 264 0.29 -13.95 0.08
C TRP A 264 -1.10 -13.35 -0.10
N GLY A 265 -1.49 -13.03 -1.34
CA GLY A 265 -2.80 -12.46 -1.63
C GLY A 265 -2.95 -10.98 -1.30
N ASP A 266 -1.83 -10.28 -1.07
CA ASP A 266 -1.79 -8.87 -0.71
C ASP A 266 -0.74 -8.16 -1.58
N ASP A 267 -1.12 -7.02 -2.15
CA ASP A 267 -0.27 -6.22 -3.03
C ASP A 267 0.67 -5.28 -2.27
N CYS A 268 0.49 -5.11 -0.95
CA CYS A 268 1.32 -4.17 -0.18
C CYS A 268 2.81 -4.56 -0.20
N SER A 269 3.13 -5.86 -0.18
CA SER A 269 4.52 -6.33 -0.24
C SER A 269 5.16 -6.11 -1.61
N SER A 270 4.42 -6.19 -2.72
CA SER A 270 4.98 -5.89 -4.04
C SER A 270 5.31 -4.41 -4.18
N ARG A 271 4.44 -3.51 -3.68
CA ARG A 271 4.69 -2.06 -3.61
C ARG A 271 5.95 -1.75 -2.79
N MET A 272 6.13 -2.43 -1.65
CA MET A 272 7.31 -2.27 -0.80
C MET A 272 8.59 -2.73 -1.51
N LEU A 273 8.55 -3.83 -2.26
CA LEU A 273 9.69 -4.32 -3.03
C LEU A 273 10.09 -3.39 -4.17
N MET A 274 9.10 -2.79 -4.85
CA MET A 274 9.35 -1.74 -5.86
C MET A 274 10.14 -0.57 -5.24
N ASN A 275 9.64 -0.03 -4.13
CA ASN A 275 10.26 1.11 -3.45
C ASN A 275 11.64 0.77 -2.90
N TRP A 276 11.80 -0.41 -2.30
CA TRP A 276 13.10 -0.91 -1.89
C TRP A 276 14.10 -1.00 -3.06
N SER A 277 13.66 -1.46 -4.24
CA SER A 277 14.51 -1.53 -5.43
C SER A 277 14.95 -0.14 -5.95
N LEU A 278 14.05 0.85 -5.91
CA LEU A 278 14.37 2.23 -6.29
C LEU A 278 15.38 2.84 -5.31
N GLU A 279 15.14 2.71 -4.01
CA GLU A 279 16.04 3.22 -2.97
C GLU A 279 17.41 2.53 -2.99
N ARG A 280 17.44 1.21 -3.24
CA ARG A 280 18.68 0.45 -3.45
C ARG A 280 19.49 0.98 -4.65
N SER A 281 18.82 1.61 -5.61
CA SER A 281 19.42 2.25 -6.78
C SER A 281 19.73 3.74 -6.55
N GLY A 282 19.50 4.27 -5.35
CA GLY A 282 19.72 5.68 -5.02
C GLY A 282 18.64 6.63 -5.56
N LEU A 283 17.47 6.10 -5.96
CA LEU A 283 16.36 6.88 -6.48
C LEU A 283 15.29 7.11 -5.40
N PRO A 284 14.47 8.19 -5.52
CA PRO A 284 13.30 8.35 -4.68
C PRO A 284 12.34 7.14 -4.83
N PRO A 285 11.63 6.74 -3.78
CA PRO A 285 10.54 5.75 -3.91
C PRO A 285 9.42 6.32 -4.80
N SER A 286 8.53 5.46 -5.29
CA SER A 286 7.49 5.82 -6.24
C SER A 286 6.09 5.69 -5.64
N ALA A 287 5.26 6.70 -5.91
CA ALA A 287 3.83 6.72 -5.64
C ALA A 287 3.03 6.81 -6.96
N PRO A 288 2.91 5.73 -7.75
CA PRO A 288 2.07 5.71 -8.94
C PRO A 288 0.60 5.98 -8.60
N PRO A 289 -0.20 6.50 -9.54
CA PRO A 289 -1.59 6.86 -9.27
C PRO A 289 -2.48 5.70 -8.83
N ASP A 290 -2.25 4.50 -9.38
CA ASP A 290 -3.04 3.31 -9.13
C ASP A 290 -2.14 2.08 -9.21
N PHE A 291 -1.84 1.51 -8.06
CA PHE A 291 -0.96 0.36 -7.94
C PHE A 291 -1.57 -0.93 -8.51
N SER A 292 -2.91 -1.02 -8.59
CA SER A 292 -3.58 -2.19 -9.18
C SER A 292 -3.28 -2.32 -10.68
N ARG A 293 -2.91 -1.20 -11.33
CA ARG A 293 -2.53 -1.17 -12.75
C ARG A 293 -1.26 -1.95 -13.03
N ALA A 294 -0.44 -2.27 -12.03
CA ALA A 294 0.78 -3.07 -12.19
C ALA A 294 0.50 -4.42 -12.87
N ILE A 295 -0.60 -5.09 -12.54
CA ILE A 295 -0.87 -6.45 -13.04
C ILE A 295 -1.46 -6.49 -14.45
N VAL A 296 -2.05 -5.38 -14.91
CA VAL A 296 -2.75 -5.28 -16.19
C VAL A 296 -2.01 -4.46 -17.24
N SER A 297 -1.06 -3.63 -16.82
CA SER A 297 -0.27 -2.80 -17.74
C SER A 297 0.85 -3.59 -18.41
N THR A 298 1.24 -3.19 -19.60
CA THR A 298 2.51 -3.66 -20.16
C THR A 298 3.67 -3.21 -19.28
N THR A 299 4.80 -3.93 -19.29
CA THR A 299 5.98 -3.55 -18.50
C THR A 299 6.51 -2.16 -18.86
N GLY A 300 6.41 -1.74 -20.12
CA GLY A 300 6.78 -0.38 -20.54
C GLY A 300 5.90 0.69 -19.91
N GLN A 301 4.57 0.55 -20.05
CA GLN A 301 3.60 1.47 -19.45
C GLN A 301 3.74 1.54 -17.93
N TRP A 302 3.95 0.40 -17.27
CA TRP A 302 4.14 0.38 -15.82
C TRP A 302 5.48 1.01 -15.41
N ALA A 303 6.56 0.77 -16.15
CA ALA A 303 7.85 1.43 -15.89
C ALA A 303 7.75 2.96 -15.99
N ASP A 304 7.02 3.48 -16.98
CA ASP A 304 6.79 4.92 -17.12
C ASP A 304 5.93 5.48 -15.96
N ALA A 305 4.91 4.73 -15.51
CA ALA A 305 4.11 5.10 -14.33
C ALA A 305 4.96 5.12 -13.05
N VAL A 306 5.85 4.14 -12.86
CA VAL A 306 6.78 4.09 -11.73
C VAL A 306 7.79 5.23 -11.79
N ARG A 307 8.33 5.58 -12.96
CA ARG A 307 9.20 6.74 -13.15
C ARG A 307 8.48 8.03 -12.77
N THR A 308 7.32 8.28 -13.36
CA THR A 308 6.50 9.47 -13.09
C THR A 308 6.15 9.59 -11.61
N GLY A 309 5.76 8.47 -10.97
CA GLY A 309 5.44 8.43 -9.55
C GLY A 309 6.65 8.70 -8.63
N SER A 310 7.86 8.30 -9.05
CA SER A 310 9.10 8.56 -8.32
C SER A 310 9.55 10.01 -8.45
N GLU A 311 9.45 10.57 -9.67
CA GLU A 311 9.72 11.99 -9.93
C GLU A 311 8.78 12.88 -9.11
N ALA A 312 7.46 12.61 -9.15
CA ALA A 312 6.47 13.34 -8.37
C ALA A 312 6.71 13.22 -6.85
N PHE A 313 7.13 12.05 -6.36
CA PHE A 313 7.52 11.90 -4.96
C PHE A 313 8.75 12.73 -4.61
N GLY A 314 9.80 12.69 -5.44
CA GLY A 314 11.02 13.49 -5.26
C GLY A 314 10.76 15.00 -5.27
N GLU A 315 9.89 15.47 -6.16
CA GLU A 315 9.46 16.87 -6.20
C GLU A 315 8.73 17.28 -4.91
N ARG A 316 7.79 16.45 -4.43
CA ARG A 316 7.08 16.71 -3.16
C ARG A 316 8.02 16.69 -1.96
N ALA A 317 8.97 15.76 -1.91
CA ALA A 317 9.99 15.71 -0.87
C ALA A 317 10.87 16.97 -0.89
N THR A 318 11.27 17.43 -2.08
CA THR A 318 12.02 18.67 -2.26
C THR A 318 11.21 19.88 -1.78
N ARG A 319 9.94 19.98 -2.19
CA ARG A 319 9.03 21.04 -1.73
C ARG A 319 8.88 21.04 -0.22
N LEU A 320 8.64 19.88 0.40
CA LEU A 320 8.55 19.73 1.86
C LEU A 320 9.82 20.25 2.57
N SER A 321 11.01 20.05 2.00
CA SER A 321 12.26 20.57 2.58
C SER A 321 12.45 22.09 2.44
N GLN A 322 11.69 22.74 1.55
CA GLN A 322 11.77 24.18 1.27
C GLN A 322 10.70 25.00 2.01
N LEU A 323 9.62 24.36 2.44
CA LEU A 323 8.53 25.02 3.18
C LEU A 323 8.90 25.22 4.66
N GLU A 324 8.25 26.18 5.30
CA GLU A 324 8.41 26.44 6.72
C GLU A 324 7.90 25.27 7.58
N PHE A 325 8.51 25.08 8.75
CA PHE A 325 8.12 24.01 9.67
C PHE A 325 7.07 24.49 10.69
N PRO A 326 5.94 23.77 10.88
CA PRO A 326 5.50 22.59 10.15
C PRO A 326 4.82 22.94 8.82
N ALA A 327 5.20 22.26 7.74
CA ALA A 327 4.62 22.48 6.42
C ALA A 327 3.17 21.95 6.33
N ASP A 328 2.34 22.64 5.55
CA ASP A 328 0.98 22.19 5.22
C ASP A 328 1.02 21.05 4.18
N PRO A 329 0.44 19.87 4.46
CA PRO A 329 0.31 18.79 3.48
C PRO A 329 -0.34 19.23 2.16
N ILE A 330 -1.34 20.12 2.18
CA ILE A 330 -2.01 20.59 0.97
C ILE A 330 -1.03 21.35 0.06
N GLU A 331 -0.14 22.14 0.66
CA GLU A 331 0.89 22.88 -0.07
C GLU A 331 1.98 21.95 -0.62
N VAL A 332 2.43 20.97 0.18
CA VAL A 332 3.38 19.94 -0.27
C VAL A 332 2.88 19.21 -1.51
N PHE A 333 1.60 18.86 -1.54
CA PHE A 333 0.98 18.16 -2.67
C PHE A 333 0.51 19.08 -3.80
N GLY A 334 0.57 20.40 -3.62
CA GLY A 334 0.13 21.38 -4.62
C GLY A 334 -1.37 21.30 -4.90
N MET A 335 -2.19 21.13 -3.86
CA MET A 335 -3.63 20.86 -3.95
C MET A 335 -4.50 22.03 -3.48
N GLN A 336 -3.97 23.25 -3.45
CA GLN A 336 -4.67 24.43 -2.91
C GLN A 336 -6.00 24.68 -3.63
N ARG A 337 -6.00 24.62 -4.97
CA ARG A 337 -7.21 24.81 -5.77
C ARG A 337 -8.25 23.74 -5.49
N GLU A 338 -7.87 22.46 -5.49
CA GLU A 338 -8.80 21.38 -5.19
C GLU A 338 -9.37 21.51 -3.76
N TYR A 339 -8.56 21.95 -2.80
CA TYR A 339 -8.99 22.22 -1.43
C TYR A 339 -10.00 23.35 -1.33
N GLU A 340 -9.76 24.48 -2.00
CA GLU A 340 -10.72 25.60 -2.08
C GLU A 340 -12.05 25.16 -2.71
N THR A 341 -12.00 24.44 -3.85
CA THR A 341 -13.20 23.91 -4.51
C THR A 341 -13.95 22.92 -3.63
N TYR A 342 -13.22 22.05 -2.91
CA TYR A 342 -13.80 21.08 -1.98
C TYR A 342 -14.56 21.78 -0.85
N ARG A 343 -13.94 22.80 -0.23
CA ARG A 343 -14.55 23.61 0.85
C ARG A 343 -15.74 24.44 0.36
N ALA A 344 -15.62 25.08 -0.81
CA ALA A 344 -16.69 25.91 -1.39
C ALA A 344 -17.97 25.11 -1.69
N ARG A 345 -17.83 23.82 -1.98
CA ARG A 345 -18.96 22.91 -2.23
C ARG A 345 -19.58 22.36 -0.95
N GLY A 346 -19.05 22.70 0.24
CA GLY A 346 -19.52 22.17 1.51
C GLY A 346 -19.40 20.65 1.59
N LEU A 347 -18.43 20.07 0.88
CA LEU A 347 -18.16 18.65 0.97
C LEU A 347 -17.53 18.39 2.34
N GLU A 348 -18.28 17.74 3.21
CA GLU A 348 -17.77 17.13 4.43
C GLU A 348 -17.85 15.62 4.24
N THR A 349 -16.88 15.04 3.50
CA THR A 349 -16.75 13.59 3.56
C THR A 349 -16.08 13.24 4.87
N ASP A 350 -16.84 12.61 5.75
CA ASP A 350 -16.30 11.83 6.86
C ASP A 350 -15.46 10.71 6.25
N PHE A 351 -14.16 10.94 6.18
CA PHE A 351 -13.20 9.95 5.69
C PHE A 351 -12.91 8.98 6.83
N ALA A 352 -13.91 8.16 7.15
CA ALA A 352 -13.84 7.23 8.28
C ALA A 352 -12.64 6.29 8.15
N HIS A 353 -11.74 6.35 9.14
CA HIS A 353 -10.51 5.58 9.12
C HIS A 353 -10.76 4.07 9.02
N GLY A 354 -10.10 3.40 8.08
CA GLY A 354 -10.17 1.94 7.93
C GLY A 354 -11.40 1.42 7.17
N VAL A 355 -12.18 2.30 6.55
CA VAL A 355 -13.24 1.92 5.61
C VAL A 355 -12.61 1.60 4.24
N ASN A 356 -13.21 0.66 3.50
CA ASN A 356 -12.82 0.40 2.12
C ASN A 356 -13.37 1.52 1.22
N PHE A 357 -12.49 2.22 0.52
CA PHE A 357 -12.89 3.28 -0.41
C PHE A 357 -12.96 2.73 -1.83
N ASP A 358 -13.99 3.12 -2.56
CA ASP A 358 -14.07 2.91 -4.00
C ASP A 358 -13.11 3.89 -4.69
N ILE A 359 -12.07 3.35 -5.33
CA ILE A 359 -11.03 4.12 -6.00
C ILE A 359 -11.58 4.89 -7.20
N GLU A 360 -12.57 4.36 -7.91
CA GLU A 360 -13.19 5.03 -9.07
C GLU A 360 -14.03 6.21 -8.60
N ALA A 361 -14.80 6.02 -7.51
CA ALA A 361 -15.54 7.10 -6.88
C ALA A 361 -14.61 8.25 -6.42
N CYS A 362 -13.45 7.91 -5.83
CA CYS A 362 -12.44 8.90 -5.45
C CYS A 362 -11.84 9.61 -6.67
N ARG A 363 -11.62 8.88 -7.77
CA ARG A 363 -11.08 9.41 -9.03
C ARG A 363 -12.06 10.38 -9.69
N ASP A 364 -13.33 10.02 -9.76
CA ASP A 364 -14.40 10.88 -10.29
C ASP A 364 -14.53 12.16 -9.46
N LEU A 365 -14.45 12.05 -8.13
CA LEU A 365 -14.46 13.22 -7.25
C LEU A 365 -13.23 14.11 -7.49
N MET A 366 -12.03 13.55 -7.58
CA MET A 366 -10.82 14.33 -7.90
C MET A 366 -10.92 15.04 -9.25
N LYS A 367 -11.52 14.41 -10.26
CA LYS A 367 -11.77 15.04 -11.56
C LYS A 367 -12.72 16.24 -11.42
N LEU A 368 -13.83 16.06 -10.70
CA LEU A 368 -14.80 17.11 -10.43
C LEU A 368 -14.19 18.33 -9.71
N LEU A 369 -13.26 18.09 -8.79
CA LEU A 369 -12.59 19.16 -8.03
C LEU A 369 -11.59 19.96 -8.86
N ARG A 370 -10.98 19.35 -9.88
CA ARG A 370 -10.04 20.03 -10.80
C ARG A 370 -10.75 20.86 -11.88
N GLU A 371 -11.94 20.44 -12.26
CA GLU A 371 -12.76 21.13 -13.27
C GLU A 371 -13.54 22.33 -12.70
N GLY A 372 -13.77 22.35 -11.38
CA GLY A 372 -14.31 23.49 -10.64
C GLY A 372 -13.28 24.59 -10.44
#